data_AF-A0A657IW14-F1
#
_entry.id   AF-A0A657IW14-F1
#
_cell.length_a   1.000
_cell.length_b   1.000
_cell.length_c   1.000
_cell.angle_alpha   90.00
_cell.angle_beta   90.00
_cell.angle_gamma   90.00
#
_symmetry.space_group_name_H-M   'P 1'
#
loop_
_entity.id
_entity.type
_entity.pdbx_description
1 polymer ?
#
loop_
_entity_poly.entity_id
_entity_poly.type
_entity_poly.pdbx_seq_one_letter_code
_entity_poly.pdbx_strand_id
1 'polypeptide(L)'
;MLWIHGGGFIVGSAAQDHARCARLAKDLDVVVYSAEYRLAPGSPFPAALDDLHGVWQYILERAGESDVDPARLAVGRASRGGGLAAALVQRIHDDGGRQPAAQWLFCPMLDDRTAADRSLDGIRHYLWNNTSNAVGWSAYLGREAGAQSVPDYGVPARREDLAGLPPAWIGVGDIELFYEEDRRYAERLVTRACRPPSRSCLALRTPSSPSSAAPASSSTRG
;
A
#
# COMPACT_ATOMS: atom_id res chain seq x y z
N MET A 1 10.90 6.88 -8.26
CA MET A 1 9.86 6.30 -7.37
C MET A 1 8.50 6.85 -7.77
N LEU A 2 7.57 6.01 -8.22
CA LEU A 2 6.15 6.38 -8.34
C LEU A 2 5.51 6.31 -6.96
N TRP A 3 5.01 7.44 -6.50
CA TRP A 3 4.50 7.66 -5.16
C TRP A 3 2.99 7.86 -5.19
N ILE A 4 2.26 6.88 -4.65
CA ILE A 4 0.80 6.77 -4.78
C ILE A 4 0.18 7.11 -3.43
N HIS A 5 -0.38 8.29 -3.24
CA HIS A 5 -0.74 8.77 -1.91
C HIS A 5 -1.77 7.91 -1.15
N GLY A 6 -1.91 8.14 0.16
CA GLY A 6 -2.88 7.43 1.01
C GLY A 6 -4.29 8.06 0.99
N GLY A 7 -5.15 7.63 1.92
CA GLY A 7 -6.44 8.28 2.20
C GLY A 7 -7.71 7.46 1.98
N GLY A 8 -7.64 6.13 2.17
CA GLY A 8 -8.85 5.29 2.33
C GLY A 8 -9.84 5.27 1.17
N PHE A 9 -9.37 5.55 -0.04
CA PHE A 9 -10.11 5.64 -1.32
C PHE A 9 -10.82 6.94 -1.58
N ILE A 10 -11.04 7.73 -0.53
CA ILE A 10 -12.02 8.81 -0.54
C ILE A 10 -11.46 10.20 -0.23
N VAL A 11 -10.25 10.28 0.32
CA VAL A 11 -9.57 11.54 0.63
C VAL A 11 -8.10 11.49 0.22
N GLY A 12 -7.44 12.65 0.29
CA GLY A 12 -6.02 12.83 0.00
C GLY A 12 -5.77 13.54 -1.32
N SER A 13 -4.50 13.88 -1.56
CA SER A 13 -4.01 14.45 -2.82
C SER A 13 -2.52 14.19 -2.97
N ALA A 14 -1.96 14.40 -4.16
CA ALA A 14 -0.52 14.32 -4.38
C ALA A 14 0.27 15.36 -3.55
N ALA A 15 -0.35 16.53 -3.30
CA ALA A 15 0.26 17.63 -2.56
C ALA A 15 0.45 17.34 -1.07
N GLN A 16 -0.42 16.49 -0.47
CA GLN A 16 -0.40 16.21 0.97
C GLN A 16 0.93 15.64 1.47
N ASP A 17 1.65 14.94 0.59
CA ASP A 17 2.91 14.28 0.90
C ASP A 17 4.12 15.01 0.30
N HIS A 18 3.95 16.21 -0.24
CA HIS A 18 5.02 16.96 -0.91
C HIS A 18 6.29 17.04 -0.05
N ALA A 19 6.16 17.41 1.23
CA ALA A 19 7.31 17.50 2.14
C ALA A 19 7.99 16.13 2.39
N ARG A 20 7.24 15.03 2.36
CA ARG A 20 7.80 13.67 2.48
C ARG A 20 8.48 13.24 1.18
N CYS A 21 7.88 13.51 0.03
CA CYS A 21 8.48 13.27 -1.28
C CYS A 21 9.79 14.04 -1.43
N ALA A 22 9.81 15.32 -1.08
CA ALA A 22 10.99 16.17 -1.18
C ALA A 22 12.13 15.66 -0.27
N ARG A 23 11.82 15.23 0.96
CA ARG A 23 12.81 14.60 1.84
C ARG A 23 13.33 13.29 1.27
N LEU A 24 12.44 12.40 0.82
CA LEU A 24 12.84 11.13 0.22
C LEU A 24 13.74 11.33 -1.00
N ALA A 25 13.36 12.27 -1.88
CA ALA A 25 14.14 12.62 -3.07
C ALA A 25 15.54 13.09 -2.69
N LYS A 26 15.65 13.95 -1.66
CA LYS A 26 16.93 14.46 -1.16
C LYS A 26 17.77 13.37 -0.48
N ASP A 27 17.16 12.58 0.41
CA ASP A 27 17.88 11.64 1.28
C ASP A 27 18.38 10.41 0.50
N LEU A 28 17.66 10.01 -0.55
CA LEU A 28 18.01 8.85 -1.38
C LEU A 28 18.58 9.20 -2.76
N ASP A 29 18.67 10.49 -3.09
CA ASP A 29 19.08 10.97 -4.41
C ASP A 29 18.26 10.34 -5.55
N VAL A 30 16.93 10.46 -5.46
CA VAL A 30 15.98 9.86 -6.41
C VAL A 30 14.94 10.87 -6.90
N VAL A 31 14.45 10.65 -8.12
CA VAL A 31 13.25 11.33 -8.64
C VAL A 31 11.99 10.70 -8.05
N VAL A 32 11.09 11.54 -7.54
CA VAL A 32 9.78 11.12 -7.00
C VAL A 32 8.66 11.67 -7.87
N TYR A 33 7.88 10.78 -8.48
CA TYR A 33 6.65 11.12 -9.20
C TYR A 33 5.47 10.97 -8.23
N SER A 34 5.00 12.08 -7.64
CA SER A 34 3.82 12.09 -6.77
C SER A 34 2.56 12.14 -7.62
N ALA A 35 1.85 11.03 -7.73
CA ALA A 35 0.71 10.90 -8.63
C ALA A 35 -0.59 11.42 -7.99
N GLU A 36 -1.32 12.25 -8.74
CA GLU A 36 -2.71 12.60 -8.44
C GLU A 36 -3.63 11.65 -9.21
N TYR A 37 -4.68 11.17 -8.58
CA TYR A 37 -5.64 10.24 -9.21
C TYR A 37 -7.04 10.49 -8.67
N ARG A 38 -8.06 10.05 -9.42
CA ARG A 38 -9.46 10.21 -9.05
C ARG A 38 -9.82 9.42 -7.79
N LEU A 39 -10.72 9.99 -6.99
CA LEU A 39 -11.13 9.44 -5.69
C LEU A 39 -12.58 8.93 -5.72
N ALA A 40 -12.82 7.87 -4.95
CA ALA A 40 -14.16 7.42 -4.62
C ALA A 40 -14.83 8.39 -3.62
N PRO A 41 -16.17 8.35 -3.46
CA PRO A 41 -17.14 7.65 -4.30
C PRO A 41 -17.39 8.35 -5.65
N GLY A 42 -16.85 9.56 -5.89
CA GLY A 42 -17.06 10.30 -7.13
C GLY A 42 -16.50 9.60 -8.38
N SER A 43 -15.48 8.75 -8.21
CA SER A 43 -14.90 7.91 -9.25
C SER A 43 -14.50 6.56 -8.64
N PRO A 44 -15.41 5.59 -8.57
CA PRO A 44 -15.11 4.26 -8.03
C PRO A 44 -14.13 3.50 -8.95
N PHE A 45 -13.73 2.31 -8.52
CA PHE A 45 -12.95 1.37 -9.34
C PHE A 45 -13.57 1.22 -10.74
N PRO A 46 -12.76 1.23 -11.83
CA PRO A 46 -11.29 1.20 -11.87
C PRO A 46 -10.60 2.56 -11.94
N ALA A 47 -11.29 3.69 -11.76
CA ALA A 47 -10.78 5.01 -12.13
C ALA A 47 -9.37 5.35 -11.60
N ALA A 48 -9.13 5.16 -10.30
CA ALA A 48 -7.81 5.42 -9.70
C ALA A 48 -6.70 4.51 -10.28
N LEU A 49 -7.03 3.25 -10.58
CA LEU A 49 -6.07 2.30 -11.15
C LEU A 49 -5.76 2.65 -12.62
N ASP A 50 -6.76 3.10 -13.39
CA ASP A 50 -6.56 3.60 -14.76
C ASP A 50 -5.67 4.84 -14.78
N ASP A 51 -5.90 5.80 -13.89
CA ASP A 51 -5.07 7.01 -13.78
C ASP A 51 -3.61 6.64 -13.47
N LEU A 52 -3.40 5.73 -12.52
CA LEU A 52 -2.08 5.27 -12.11
C LEU A 52 -1.36 4.46 -13.21
N HIS A 53 -2.09 3.67 -13.99
CA HIS A 53 -1.54 3.01 -15.17
C HIS A 53 -1.09 4.04 -16.20
N GLY A 54 -1.91 5.04 -16.51
CA GLY A 54 -1.54 6.14 -17.39
C GLY A 54 -0.30 6.90 -16.91
N VAL A 55 -0.21 7.18 -15.60
CA VAL A 55 0.99 7.79 -15.00
C VAL A 55 2.23 6.90 -15.17
N TRP A 56 2.08 5.57 -14.98
CA TRP A 56 3.19 4.64 -15.19
C TRP A 56 3.69 4.65 -16.64
N GLN A 57 2.80 4.59 -17.62
CA GLN A 57 3.18 4.66 -19.04
C GLN A 57 3.87 5.99 -19.37
N TYR A 58 3.31 7.10 -18.89
CA TYR A 58 3.90 8.42 -19.06
C TYR A 58 5.32 8.52 -18.49
N ILE A 59 5.58 7.92 -17.32
CA ILE A 59 6.94 7.89 -16.74
C ILE A 59 7.88 7.09 -17.64
N LEU A 60 7.44 5.94 -18.16
CA LEU A 60 8.25 5.11 -19.05
C LEU A 60 8.58 5.81 -20.37
N GLU A 61 7.62 6.51 -20.97
CA GLU A 61 7.81 7.30 -22.18
C GLU A 61 8.82 8.43 -21.96
N ARG A 62 8.72 9.13 -20.81
CA ARG A 62 9.60 10.24 -20.43
C ARG A 62 10.98 9.80 -19.94
N ALA A 63 11.15 8.53 -19.55
CA ALA A 63 12.42 8.03 -19.03
C ALA A 63 13.55 8.13 -20.06
N GLY A 64 13.27 8.01 -21.36
CA GLY A 64 14.27 8.21 -22.42
C GLY A 64 14.72 9.66 -22.62
N GLU A 65 13.96 10.62 -22.10
CA GLU A 65 14.19 12.06 -22.22
C GLU A 65 14.73 12.69 -20.93
N SER A 66 14.89 11.89 -19.87
CA SER A 66 15.31 12.33 -18.54
C SER A 66 16.44 11.46 -17.99
N ASP A 67 17.11 11.91 -16.93
CA ASP A 67 18.15 11.13 -16.23
C ASP A 67 17.59 9.96 -15.40
N VAL A 68 16.37 9.52 -15.70
CA VAL A 68 15.67 8.45 -14.96
C VAL A 68 15.83 7.13 -15.70
N ASP A 69 16.56 6.20 -15.09
CA ASP A 69 16.68 4.84 -15.60
C ASP A 69 15.36 4.06 -15.40
N PRO A 70 14.66 3.66 -16.48
CA PRO A 70 13.40 2.92 -16.37
C PRO A 70 13.56 1.53 -15.74
N ALA A 71 14.77 0.96 -15.70
CA ALA A 71 15.05 -0.30 -15.02
C ALA A 71 15.15 -0.17 -13.49
N ARG A 72 15.20 1.07 -12.97
CA ARG A 72 15.34 1.36 -11.52
C ARG A 72 14.08 1.99 -10.91
N LEU A 73 12.97 2.01 -11.65
CA LEU A 73 11.71 2.55 -11.16
C LEU A 73 11.11 1.64 -10.08
N ALA A 74 10.86 2.18 -8.90
CA ALA A 74 10.07 1.53 -7.86
C ALA A 74 8.70 2.21 -7.71
N VAL A 75 7.72 1.47 -7.20
CA VAL A 75 6.38 1.97 -6.88
C VAL A 75 6.04 1.66 -5.42
N GLY A 76 5.29 2.53 -4.76
CA GLY A 76 4.86 2.18 -3.40
C GLY A 76 4.29 3.31 -2.58
N ARG A 77 3.58 2.92 -1.52
CA ARG A 77 3.16 3.80 -0.43
C ARG A 77 2.56 3.06 0.75
N ALA A 78 2.07 3.86 1.69
CA ALA A 78 1.34 3.44 2.86
C ALA A 78 -0.16 3.21 2.62
N SER A 79 -0.78 2.34 3.42
CA SER A 79 -2.24 2.12 3.46
C SER A 79 -2.79 1.79 2.06
N ARG A 80 -3.93 2.36 1.68
CA ARG A 80 -4.48 2.25 0.33
C ARG A 80 -3.44 2.49 -0.77
N GLY A 81 -2.56 3.48 -0.61
CA GLY A 81 -1.59 3.80 -1.65
C GLY A 81 -0.67 2.61 -1.96
N GLY A 82 -0.37 1.81 -0.93
CA GLY A 82 0.30 0.52 -1.08
C GLY A 82 -0.60 -0.54 -1.73
N GLY A 83 -1.89 -0.57 -1.38
CA GLY A 83 -2.87 -1.42 -2.06
C GLY A 83 -2.98 -1.15 -3.57
N LEU A 84 -3.09 0.12 -3.96
CA LEU A 84 -3.10 0.55 -5.36
C LEU A 84 -1.77 0.28 -6.06
N ALA A 85 -0.64 0.41 -5.37
CA ALA A 85 0.67 0.02 -5.90
C ALA A 85 0.71 -1.48 -6.24
N ALA A 86 0.20 -2.33 -5.35
CA ALA A 86 0.10 -3.78 -5.59
C ALA A 86 -0.85 -4.09 -6.75
N ALA A 87 -2.03 -3.46 -6.83
CA ALA A 87 -2.96 -3.61 -7.95
C ALA A 87 -2.34 -3.19 -9.29
N LEU A 88 -1.62 -2.05 -9.31
CA LEU A 88 -0.95 -1.55 -10.49
C LEU A 88 0.10 -2.53 -11.01
N VAL A 89 0.92 -3.08 -10.12
CA VAL A 89 1.93 -4.07 -10.46
C VAL A 89 1.32 -5.33 -11.07
N GLN A 90 0.22 -5.81 -10.49
CA GLN A 90 -0.54 -6.96 -11.02
C GLN A 90 -1.06 -6.67 -12.43
N ARG A 91 -1.67 -5.51 -12.65
CA ARG A 91 -2.17 -5.11 -13.97
C ARG A 91 -1.05 -4.99 -15.00
N ILE A 92 0.07 -4.33 -14.65
CA ILE A 92 1.23 -4.22 -15.56
C ILE A 92 1.77 -5.61 -15.92
N HIS A 93 1.71 -6.57 -14.99
CA HIS A 93 2.21 -7.93 -15.24
C HIS A 93 1.37 -8.63 -16.30
N ASP A 94 0.05 -8.57 -16.15
CA ASP A 94 -0.88 -9.23 -17.07
C ASP A 94 -0.94 -8.52 -18.43
N ASP A 95 -0.71 -7.21 -18.47
CA ASP A 95 -0.56 -6.43 -19.71
C ASP A 95 0.79 -6.70 -20.43
N GLY A 96 1.71 -7.45 -19.82
CA GLY A 96 3.05 -7.70 -20.37
C GLY A 96 3.97 -6.47 -20.37
N GLY A 97 3.65 -5.47 -19.55
CA GLY A 97 4.39 -4.22 -19.44
C GLY A 97 5.70 -4.33 -18.66
N ARG A 98 6.54 -3.29 -18.76
CA ARG A 98 7.77 -3.20 -17.95
C ARG A 98 7.40 -3.09 -16.48
N GLN A 99 7.83 -4.08 -15.69
CA GLN A 99 7.64 -4.11 -14.24
C GLN A 99 8.51 -3.06 -13.52
N PRO A 100 8.04 -2.50 -12.39
CA PRO A 100 8.93 -1.78 -11.50
C PRO A 100 9.98 -2.73 -10.91
N ALA A 101 11.14 -2.19 -10.58
CA ALA A 101 12.22 -2.92 -9.92
C ALA A 101 11.83 -3.43 -8.52
N ALA A 102 10.93 -2.72 -7.83
CA ALA A 102 10.45 -3.11 -6.50
C ALA A 102 9.11 -2.44 -6.14
N GLN A 103 8.44 -3.05 -5.18
CA GLN A 103 7.25 -2.53 -4.49
C GLN A 103 7.63 -2.13 -3.05
N TRP A 104 7.33 -0.89 -2.63
CA TRP A 104 7.55 -0.42 -1.26
C TRP A 104 6.20 -0.18 -0.56
N LEU A 105 5.74 -1.15 0.22
CA LEU A 105 4.39 -1.19 0.77
C LEU A 105 4.45 -1.03 2.29
N PHE A 106 3.81 0.01 2.84
CA PHE A 106 3.76 0.25 4.28
C PHE A 106 2.32 0.10 4.79
N CYS A 107 2.05 -0.85 5.67
CA CYS A 107 0.70 -1.24 6.10
C CYS A 107 -0.34 -1.20 4.96
N PRO A 108 -0.08 -1.82 3.78
CA PRO A 108 -0.96 -1.66 2.64
C PRO A 108 -2.37 -2.19 2.91
N MET A 109 -3.38 -1.51 2.39
CA MET A 109 -4.77 -2.00 2.43
C MET A 109 -4.98 -2.93 1.22
N LEU A 110 -4.94 -4.24 1.44
CA LEU A 110 -4.82 -5.28 0.40
C LEU A 110 -6.07 -6.15 0.24
N ASP A 111 -6.86 -6.34 1.31
CA ASP A 111 -7.94 -7.32 1.35
C ASP A 111 -9.27 -6.72 1.84
N ASP A 112 -10.30 -6.78 0.99
CA ASP A 112 -11.65 -6.30 1.33
C ASP A 112 -12.35 -7.22 2.34
N ARG A 113 -11.89 -8.46 2.52
CA ARG A 113 -12.44 -9.40 3.50
C ARG A 113 -12.18 -8.96 4.93
N THR A 114 -11.09 -8.23 5.19
CA THR A 114 -10.83 -7.62 6.50
C THR A 114 -11.94 -6.64 6.85
N ALA A 115 -12.36 -5.80 5.91
CA ALA A 115 -13.49 -4.89 6.08
C ALA A 115 -14.84 -5.59 6.29
N ALA A 116 -14.99 -6.84 5.85
CA ALA A 116 -16.20 -7.63 6.01
C ALA A 116 -16.25 -8.39 7.35
N ASP A 117 -15.10 -8.61 8.00
CA ASP A 117 -15.02 -9.29 9.29
C ASP A 117 -15.49 -8.37 10.43
N ARG A 118 -16.74 -8.54 10.83
CA ARG A 118 -17.36 -7.76 11.91
C ARG A 118 -16.81 -8.05 13.30
N SER A 119 -16.04 -9.14 13.48
CA SER A 119 -15.37 -9.39 14.76
C SER A 119 -14.31 -8.34 15.09
N LEU A 120 -13.80 -7.64 14.08
CA LEU A 120 -12.81 -6.56 14.21
C LEU A 120 -13.44 -5.21 14.60
N ASP A 121 -14.76 -5.05 14.52
CA ASP A 121 -15.44 -3.77 14.77
C ASP A 121 -15.26 -3.28 16.23
N GLY A 122 -15.13 -4.23 17.18
CA GLY A 122 -14.90 -3.93 18.59
C GLY A 122 -13.43 -3.66 18.95
N ILE A 123 -12.49 -3.84 18.02
CA ILE A 123 -11.06 -3.67 18.26
C ILE A 123 -10.66 -2.22 18.01
N ARG A 124 -9.99 -1.61 19.00
CA ARG A 124 -9.55 -0.22 18.91
C ARG A 124 -8.22 -0.11 18.15
N HIS A 125 -8.31 0.04 16.83
CA HIS A 125 -7.18 0.46 16.00
C HIS A 125 -6.99 1.98 16.07
N TYR A 126 -5.74 2.45 16.18
CA TYR A 126 -5.43 3.85 16.51
C TYR A 126 -5.70 4.84 15.37
N LEU A 127 -5.41 4.46 14.13
CA LEU A 127 -5.48 5.35 12.96
C LEU A 127 -6.63 4.99 12.02
N TRP A 128 -6.80 3.70 11.72
CA TRP A 128 -7.78 3.21 10.76
C TRP A 128 -8.50 1.99 11.36
N ASN A 129 -9.79 2.13 11.66
CA ASN A 129 -10.60 1.06 12.24
C ASN A 129 -11.43 0.34 11.17
N ASN A 130 -12.04 -0.78 11.55
CA ASN A 130 -12.75 -1.62 10.59
C ASN A 130 -14.01 -0.97 10.00
N THR A 131 -14.66 -0.07 10.73
CA THR A 131 -15.79 0.71 10.22
C THR A 131 -15.35 1.65 9.10
N SER A 132 -14.25 2.39 9.29
CA SER A 132 -13.65 3.22 8.24
C SER A 132 -13.18 2.36 7.05
N ASN A 133 -12.65 1.17 7.34
CA ASN A 133 -12.22 0.20 6.32
C ASN A 133 -13.38 -0.22 5.41
N ALA A 134 -14.52 -0.56 6.00
CA ALA A 134 -15.73 -0.93 5.28
C ALA A 134 -16.26 0.20 4.40
N VAL A 135 -16.24 1.46 4.88
CA VAL A 135 -16.62 2.63 4.09
C VAL A 135 -15.67 2.82 2.91
N GLY A 136 -14.35 2.75 3.15
CA GLY A 136 -13.33 2.93 2.11
C GLY A 136 -13.42 1.89 1.00
N TRP A 137 -13.49 0.61 1.36
CA TRP A 137 -13.67 -0.48 0.39
C TRP A 137 -14.99 -0.36 -0.37
N SER A 138 -16.09 -0.02 0.33
CA SER A 138 -17.39 0.04 -0.33
C SER A 138 -17.51 1.21 -1.31
N ALA A 139 -16.95 2.37 -0.94
CA ALA A 139 -16.85 3.51 -1.83
C ALA A 139 -16.00 3.19 -3.06
N TYR A 140 -14.86 2.51 -2.86
CA TYR A 140 -13.97 2.12 -3.95
C TYR A 140 -14.61 1.12 -4.90
N LEU A 141 -15.18 0.03 -4.39
CA LEU A 141 -15.74 -1.04 -5.21
C LEU A 141 -17.15 -0.71 -5.76
N GLY A 142 -17.78 0.35 -5.24
CA GLY A 142 -19.17 0.70 -5.56
C GLY A 142 -20.19 -0.34 -5.07
N ARG A 143 -19.81 -1.18 -4.11
CA ARG A 143 -20.59 -2.28 -3.53
C ARG A 143 -20.00 -2.66 -2.17
N GLU A 144 -20.71 -3.44 -1.37
CA GLU A 144 -20.19 -3.92 -0.08
C GLU A 144 -18.89 -4.72 -0.23
N ALA A 145 -17.98 -4.50 0.71
CA ALA A 145 -16.74 -5.27 0.85
C ALA A 145 -17.04 -6.73 1.25
N GLY A 146 -16.18 -7.66 0.83
CA GLY A 146 -16.27 -9.08 1.19
C GLY A 146 -17.11 -9.92 0.24
N ALA A 147 -17.51 -9.39 -0.92
CA ALA A 147 -18.24 -10.16 -1.93
C ALA A 147 -17.49 -11.43 -2.35
N GLN A 148 -18.22 -12.48 -2.76
CA GLN A 148 -17.60 -13.76 -3.16
C GLN A 148 -16.66 -13.58 -4.37
N SER A 149 -17.08 -12.78 -5.35
CA SER A 149 -16.26 -12.36 -6.49
C SER A 149 -16.06 -10.85 -6.49
N VAL A 150 -14.91 -10.43 -7.01
CA VAL A 150 -14.55 -9.02 -7.19
C VAL A 150 -14.04 -8.81 -8.61
N PRO A 151 -14.10 -7.58 -9.15
CA PRO A 151 -13.42 -7.26 -10.40
C PRO A 151 -11.92 -7.54 -10.31
N ASP A 152 -11.32 -7.96 -11.43
CA ASP A 152 -9.87 -8.14 -11.53
C ASP A 152 -9.14 -6.86 -11.11
N TYR A 153 -8.03 -7.01 -10.38
CA TYR A 153 -7.23 -5.92 -9.80
C TYR A 153 -7.95 -5.03 -8.78
N GLY A 154 -9.25 -5.23 -8.54
CA GLY A 154 -10.02 -4.47 -7.56
C GLY A 154 -9.63 -4.78 -6.12
N VAL A 155 -9.12 -5.98 -5.84
CA VAL A 155 -8.63 -6.36 -4.50
C VAL A 155 -7.31 -7.14 -4.66
N PRO A 156 -6.14 -6.52 -4.41
CA PRO A 156 -4.84 -7.13 -4.67
C PRO A 156 -4.63 -8.48 -4.00
N ALA A 157 -5.10 -8.65 -2.76
CA ALA A 157 -4.94 -9.91 -2.03
C ALA A 157 -5.75 -11.07 -2.60
N ARG A 158 -6.71 -10.82 -3.50
CA ARG A 158 -7.55 -11.86 -4.10
C ARG A 158 -6.96 -12.50 -5.35
N ARG A 159 -5.99 -11.85 -6.01
CA ARG A 159 -5.25 -12.47 -7.12
C ARG A 159 -4.62 -13.76 -6.65
N GLU A 160 -4.93 -14.90 -7.28
CA GLU A 160 -4.43 -16.20 -6.82
C GLU A 160 -2.92 -16.32 -7.07
N ASP A 161 -2.47 -15.99 -8.29
CA ASP A 161 -1.08 -16.14 -8.71
C ASP A 161 -0.24 -14.88 -8.65
N LEU A 162 0.75 -14.90 -7.74
CA LEU A 162 1.67 -13.79 -7.52
C LEU A 162 3.07 -14.07 -8.09
N ALA A 163 3.24 -15.17 -8.84
CA ALA A 163 4.51 -15.47 -9.49
C ALA A 163 4.87 -14.39 -10.52
N GLY A 164 6.16 -14.08 -10.65
CA GLY A 164 6.67 -13.10 -11.60
C GLY A 164 6.37 -11.63 -11.25
N LEU A 165 5.69 -11.35 -10.12
CA LEU A 165 5.60 -10.00 -9.59
C LEU A 165 6.96 -9.55 -9.02
N PRO A 166 7.26 -8.24 -9.07
CA PRO A 166 8.51 -7.68 -8.61
C PRO A 166 8.69 -7.83 -7.09
N PRO A 167 9.95 -7.87 -6.62
CA PRO A 167 10.26 -7.92 -5.20
C PRO A 167 9.51 -6.85 -4.40
N ALA A 168 9.03 -7.22 -3.20
CA ALA A 168 8.28 -6.32 -2.34
C ALA A 168 8.93 -6.19 -0.96
N TRP A 169 9.06 -4.96 -0.50
CA TRP A 169 9.22 -4.65 0.91
C TRP A 169 7.84 -4.35 1.50
N ILE A 170 7.46 -5.06 2.58
CA ILE A 170 6.18 -4.89 3.27
C ILE A 170 6.46 -4.63 4.75
N GLY A 171 6.18 -3.42 5.23
CA GLY A 171 6.32 -3.05 6.64
C GLY A 171 4.96 -2.83 7.30
N VAL A 172 4.64 -3.61 8.34
CA VAL A 172 3.37 -3.50 9.07
C VAL A 172 3.58 -3.80 10.56
N GLY A 173 2.92 -3.03 11.43
CA GLY A 173 2.94 -3.24 12.89
C GLY A 173 1.81 -4.17 13.34
N ASP A 174 1.99 -4.89 14.45
CA ASP A 174 0.98 -5.83 14.99
C ASP A 174 -0.28 -5.15 15.57
N ILE A 175 -0.21 -3.83 15.78
CA ILE A 175 -1.35 -3.00 16.19
C ILE A 175 -2.22 -2.52 15.01
N GLU A 176 -1.73 -2.65 13.78
CA GLU A 176 -2.44 -2.19 12.58
C GLU A 176 -3.56 -3.16 12.19
N LEU A 177 -4.65 -2.62 11.66
CA LEU A 177 -5.77 -3.42 11.14
C LEU A 177 -5.31 -4.38 10.02
N PHE A 178 -4.34 -3.95 9.22
CA PHE A 178 -3.87 -4.67 8.03
C PHE A 178 -2.82 -5.75 8.33
N TYR A 179 -2.43 -5.94 9.60
CA TYR A 179 -1.33 -6.85 9.96
C TYR A 179 -1.48 -8.27 9.37
N GLU A 180 -2.64 -8.89 9.54
CA GLU A 180 -2.85 -10.26 9.09
C GLU A 180 -2.96 -10.38 7.56
N GLU A 181 -3.60 -9.42 6.87
CA GLU A 181 -3.66 -9.43 5.41
C GLU A 181 -2.29 -9.21 4.77
N ASP A 182 -1.50 -8.30 5.33
CA ASP A 182 -0.13 -7.99 4.89
C ASP A 182 0.80 -9.18 5.08
N ARG A 183 0.74 -9.83 6.25
CA ARG A 183 1.51 -11.03 6.55
C ARG A 183 1.19 -12.15 5.56
N ARG A 184 -0.10 -12.40 5.30
CA ARG A 184 -0.53 -13.43 4.34
C ARG A 184 -0.10 -13.12 2.92
N TYR A 185 -0.19 -11.85 2.49
CA TYR A 185 0.25 -11.44 1.16
C TYR A 185 1.77 -11.61 0.99
N ALA A 186 2.55 -11.21 2.01
CA ALA A 186 4.00 -11.42 2.06
C ALA A 186 4.39 -12.90 1.94
N GLU A 187 3.75 -13.78 2.72
CA GLU A 187 3.98 -15.23 2.67
C GLU A 187 3.72 -15.83 1.28
N ARG A 188 2.67 -15.35 0.61
CA ARG A 188 2.30 -15.81 -0.73
C ARG A 188 3.28 -15.32 -1.79
N LEU A 189 3.77 -14.08 -1.68
CA LEU A 189 4.84 -13.57 -2.55
C LEU A 189 6.11 -14.43 -2.41
N VAL A 190 6.53 -14.75 -1.18
CA VAL A 190 7.72 -15.58 -0.92
C VAL A 190 7.55 -17.00 -1.47
N THR A 191 6.41 -17.64 -1.20
CA THR A 191 6.18 -19.05 -1.59
C THR A 191 6.17 -19.23 -3.12
N ARG A 192 5.79 -18.21 -3.87
CA ARG A 192 5.70 -18.25 -5.35
C ARG A 192 6.91 -17.63 -6.06
N ALA A 193 7.75 -16.87 -5.36
CA ALA A 193 8.97 -16.24 -5.88
C ALA A 193 10.20 -17.18 -5.91
N CYS A 194 10.04 -18.51 -5.92
CA CYS A 194 11.15 -19.45 -5.96
C CYS A 194 11.90 -19.47 -7.32
N ARG A 195 12.67 -18.41 -7.57
CA ARG A 195 13.95 -18.40 -8.28
C ARG A 195 14.81 -17.27 -7.66
N PRO A 196 15.98 -17.55 -7.04
CA PRO A 196 16.79 -16.51 -6.39
C PRO A 196 17.54 -15.67 -7.45
N PRO A 197 17.90 -14.39 -7.19
CA PRO A 197 18.47 -13.91 -5.92
C PRO A 197 17.94 -12.57 -5.37
N SER A 198 18.41 -12.28 -4.14
CA SER A 198 18.33 -11.04 -3.33
C SER A 198 17.10 -10.84 -2.42
N ARG A 199 17.34 -11.14 -1.14
CA ARG A 199 16.75 -10.63 0.12
C ARG A 199 16.02 -9.27 -0.08
N SER A 200 14.84 -8.95 0.46
CA SER A 200 14.24 -9.32 1.75
C SER A 200 12.74 -8.99 1.71
N CYS A 201 11.86 -9.97 1.93
CA CYS A 201 10.53 -9.66 2.45
C CYS A 201 10.70 -9.59 3.97
N LEU A 202 10.77 -8.38 4.53
CA LEU A 202 11.00 -8.16 5.95
C LEU A 202 9.79 -7.46 6.55
N ALA A 203 8.86 -8.23 7.12
CA ALA A 203 7.86 -7.70 8.02
C ALA A 203 8.56 -7.29 9.33
N LEU A 204 8.94 -6.02 9.44
CA LEU A 204 9.49 -5.47 10.68
C LEU A 204 8.35 -5.27 11.69
N ARG A 205 8.35 -6.11 12.73
CA ARG A 205 7.54 -5.93 13.94
C ARG A 205 8.01 -4.62 14.63
N THR A 206 7.23 -3.55 14.57
CA THR A 206 7.50 -2.38 15.42
C THR A 206 6.97 -2.64 16.82
N PRO A 207 7.73 -2.38 17.90
CA PRO A 207 7.25 -2.60 19.26
C PRO A 207 6.08 -1.66 19.58
N SER A 208 5.14 -2.16 20.39
CA SER A 208 4.03 -1.38 20.94
C SER A 208 4.54 -0.16 21.72
N SER A 209 3.86 0.98 21.56
CA SER A 209 4.14 2.20 22.33
C SER A 209 4.19 1.88 23.83
N PRO A 210 5.18 2.38 24.59
CA PRO A 210 5.25 2.09 26.02
C PRO A 210 4.04 2.71 26.72
N SER A 211 3.22 1.86 27.33
CA SER A 211 2.15 2.27 28.24
C SER A 211 2.76 3.09 29.39
N SER A 212 2.10 4.21 29.66
CA SER A 212 2.24 5.11 30.82
C SER A 212 3.17 4.65 31.94
N ALA A 213 4.22 5.42 32.19
CA ALA A 213 4.95 5.39 33.44
C ALA A 213 3.98 5.63 34.62
N ALA A 214 3.94 4.68 35.56
CA ALA A 214 3.33 4.87 36.86
C ALA A 214 4.04 6.01 37.62
N PRO A 215 3.33 6.86 38.38
CA PRO A 215 3.97 7.94 39.13
C PRO A 215 4.79 7.35 40.28
N ALA A 216 6.06 7.75 40.37
CA ALA A 216 6.94 7.46 41.49
C ALA A 216 6.38 8.08 42.78
N SER A 217 6.27 7.27 43.82
CA SER A 217 5.95 7.69 45.19
C SER A 217 7.01 8.68 45.70
N SER A 218 6.60 9.90 46.02
CA SER A 218 7.42 10.88 46.71
C SER A 218 7.57 10.50 48.19
N SER A 219 8.75 10.03 48.58
CA SER A 219 9.20 10.07 49.97
C SER A 219 9.93 11.39 50.22
N THR A 220 9.33 12.30 50.98
CA THR A 220 10.05 13.41 51.61
C THR A 220 9.97 13.25 53.11
N ARG A 221 11.15 13.08 53.72
CA ARG A 221 11.39 13.28 55.15
C ARG A 221 11.11 14.74 55.52
N GLY A 222 10.49 14.92 56.67
CA GLY A 222 10.31 16.17 57.41
C GLY A 222 9.72 15.80 58.76
#